data_AF-A0A8S3ZD05-F1
#
_entry.id   AF-A0A8S3ZD05-F1
#
_cell.length_a   1.000
_cell.length_b   1.000
_cell.length_c   1.000
_cell.angle_alpha   90.00
_cell.angle_beta   90.00
_cell.angle_gamma   90.00
#
_symmetry.space_group_name_H-M   'P 1'
#
loop_
_entity.id
_entity.type
_entity.pdbx_description
1 polymer ?
#
loop_
_entity_poly.entity_id
_entity_poly.type
_entity_poly.pdbx_seq_one_letter_code
_entity_poly.pdbx_strand_id
1 'polypeptide(L)'
;EKEILHHEEEHEAFYSLFVALATNTLCSVSGSLSKASLPQVSAACKVLLSFLLSRLETPNRACTVTPKYLMILISGLCRGGQCLSRSDVVTFTCLFKPTELPVGSADPDKESLGQEKEKTKEKKVSRLDTQTDLFDQMTSVFAEASPAVAAAPKIEVVSEVPERDAKTPVSVVSQVTESLEDSATLFAQKNTEALLSMNGADVLLHACTQLTFLGKYMQRYREALAGTAFCLAWHLVTGLTMRNGYQFLLTEISDVWRAFSLPIIEPLTQSRLKTIVEVTLGCLFAAISVATADTVVNAVKPSGPSQTTGAKEEEMDSQGQSIVQKS
;
A
#
# COMPACT_ATOMS: atom_id res chain seq x y z
N GLU A 1 -8.60 19.11 4.70
CA GLU A 1 -7.66 18.86 5.82
C GLU A 1 -8.39 18.71 7.15
N LYS A 2 -8.96 19.78 7.73
CA LYS A 2 -9.63 19.74 9.04
C LYS A 2 -10.61 18.57 9.21
N GLU A 3 -11.53 18.38 8.26
CA GLU A 3 -12.46 17.24 8.22
C GLU A 3 -11.78 15.87 8.28
N ILE A 4 -10.66 15.66 7.58
CA ILE A 4 -9.97 14.36 7.55
C ILE A 4 -9.22 14.11 8.87
N LEU A 5 -8.74 15.16 9.54
CA LEU A 5 -7.92 15.04 10.75
C LEU A 5 -8.69 15.21 12.08
N HIS A 6 -9.86 15.87 12.05
CA HIS A 6 -10.63 16.28 13.22
C HIS A 6 -12.15 16.06 13.01
N HIS A 7 -12.54 14.99 12.33
CA HIS A 7 -13.94 14.56 12.27
C HIS A 7 -14.43 14.00 13.60
N GLU A 8 -15.76 13.96 13.75
CA GLU A 8 -16.45 13.27 14.82
C GLU A 8 -16.34 11.75 14.65
N GLU A 9 -16.40 11.00 15.77
CA GLU A 9 -16.15 9.56 15.81
C GLU A 9 -17.12 8.75 14.92
N GLU A 10 -18.35 9.25 14.73
CA GLU A 10 -19.36 8.67 13.84
C GLU A 10 -18.92 8.62 12.36
N HIS A 11 -18.01 9.51 11.94
CA HIS A 11 -17.50 9.54 10.57
C HIS A 11 -16.14 8.83 10.41
N GLU A 12 -15.56 8.27 11.48
CA GLU A 12 -14.26 7.57 11.43
C GLU A 12 -14.26 6.44 10.40
N ALA A 13 -15.34 5.65 10.33
CA ALA A 13 -15.46 4.54 9.38
C ALA A 13 -15.43 5.04 7.92
N PHE A 14 -16.06 6.18 7.65
CA PHE A 14 -16.03 6.85 6.34
C PHE A 14 -14.64 7.38 6.01
N TYR A 15 -14.05 8.21 6.89
CA TYR A 15 -12.76 8.85 6.62
C TYR A 15 -11.60 7.85 6.55
N SER A 16 -11.59 6.79 7.36
CA SER A 16 -10.57 5.73 7.28
C SER A 16 -10.61 5.01 5.92
N LEU A 17 -11.79 4.64 5.43
CA LEU A 17 -11.97 4.02 4.11
C LEU A 17 -11.67 4.99 2.96
N PHE A 18 -12.10 6.25 3.08
CA PHE A 18 -11.78 7.32 2.13
C PHE A 18 -10.26 7.49 2.00
N VAL A 19 -9.54 7.61 3.12
CA VAL A 19 -8.08 7.76 3.13
C VAL A 19 -7.41 6.54 2.48
N ALA A 20 -7.84 5.32 2.78
CA ALA A 20 -7.27 4.12 2.16
C ALA A 20 -7.45 4.09 0.63
N LEU A 21 -8.66 4.40 0.13
CA LEU A 21 -8.95 4.43 -1.30
C LEU A 21 -8.27 5.61 -2.02
N ALA A 22 -8.25 6.79 -1.41
CA ALA A 22 -7.58 7.99 -1.92
C ALA A 22 -6.07 7.77 -2.00
N THR A 23 -5.45 7.23 -0.95
CA THR A 23 -4.03 6.84 -0.95
C THR A 23 -3.72 5.86 -2.08
N ASN A 24 -4.48 4.76 -2.22
CA ASN A 24 -4.23 3.79 -3.29
C ASN A 24 -4.37 4.40 -4.70
N THR A 25 -5.31 5.34 -4.87
CA THR A 25 -5.51 6.06 -6.13
C THR A 25 -4.31 6.96 -6.44
N LEU A 26 -3.87 7.78 -5.47
CA LEU A 26 -2.72 8.68 -5.62
C LEU A 26 -1.42 7.93 -5.89
N CYS A 27 -1.17 6.83 -5.19
CA CYS A 27 0.01 6.00 -5.44
C CYS A 27 -0.06 5.30 -6.82
N SER A 28 -1.26 4.91 -7.29
CA SER A 28 -1.43 4.31 -8.62
C SER A 28 -1.17 5.28 -9.78
N VAL A 29 -1.40 6.58 -9.59
CA VAL A 29 -1.11 7.62 -10.61
C VAL A 29 0.26 8.27 -10.45
N SER A 30 1.10 7.86 -9.49
CA SER A 30 2.33 8.57 -9.12
C SER A 30 3.33 8.74 -10.28
N GLY A 31 3.34 7.82 -11.24
CA GLY A 31 4.18 7.93 -12.45
C GLY A 31 3.65 8.89 -13.50
N SER A 32 2.34 9.12 -13.59
CA SER A 32 1.71 9.99 -14.60
C SER A 32 1.44 11.42 -14.12
N LEU A 33 1.91 11.78 -12.91
CA LEU A 33 1.73 13.13 -12.37
C LEU A 33 2.51 14.17 -13.18
N SER A 34 1.88 15.32 -13.46
CA SER A 34 2.57 16.47 -14.05
C SER A 34 3.36 17.24 -12.99
N LYS A 35 4.53 17.79 -13.35
CA LYS A 35 5.37 18.59 -12.44
C LYS A 35 4.62 19.80 -11.82
N ALA A 36 3.57 20.30 -12.48
CA ALA A 36 2.69 21.36 -11.97
C ALA A 36 1.71 20.87 -10.89
N SER A 37 1.21 19.63 -10.98
CA SER A 37 0.29 19.05 -10.00
C SER A 37 0.98 18.52 -8.74
N LEU A 38 2.27 18.20 -8.84
CA LEU A 38 3.05 17.55 -7.79
C LEU A 38 3.00 18.26 -6.41
N PRO A 39 3.07 19.61 -6.29
CA PRO A 39 2.97 20.28 -4.99
C PRO A 39 1.60 20.09 -4.32
N GLN A 40 0.51 20.15 -5.10
CA GLN A 40 -0.86 19.96 -4.60
C GLN A 40 -1.08 18.50 -4.18
N VAL A 41 -0.60 17.55 -4.97
CA VAL A 41 -0.67 16.12 -4.65
C VAL A 41 0.16 15.78 -3.41
N SER A 42 1.37 16.35 -3.29
CA SER A 42 2.23 16.18 -2.11
C SER A 42 1.57 16.76 -0.84
N ALA A 43 0.92 17.93 -0.95
CA ALA A 43 0.15 18.49 0.17
C ALA A 43 -1.02 17.58 0.59
N ALA A 44 -1.76 17.00 -0.37
CA ALA A 44 -2.81 16.02 -0.08
C ALA A 44 -2.23 14.76 0.58
N CYS A 45 -1.13 14.20 0.04
CA CYS A 45 -0.44 13.04 0.60
C CYS A 45 0.05 13.30 2.04
N LYS A 46 0.49 14.52 2.37
CA LYS A 46 0.85 14.90 3.75
C LYS A 46 -0.33 14.81 4.72
N VAL A 47 -1.53 15.23 4.30
CA VAL A 47 -2.76 15.10 5.12
C VAL A 47 -3.12 13.62 5.31
N LEU A 48 -3.03 12.80 4.24
CA LEU A 48 -3.28 11.36 4.33
C LEU A 48 -2.26 10.67 5.25
N LEU A 49 -0.97 10.96 5.12
CA LEU A 49 0.09 10.46 6.01
C LEU A 49 -0.16 10.88 7.47
N SER A 50 -0.57 12.12 7.73
CA SER A 50 -0.88 12.60 9.08
C SER A 50 -2.04 11.81 9.72
N PHE A 51 -3.11 11.54 8.97
CA PHE A 51 -4.19 10.65 9.43
C PHE A 51 -3.69 9.22 9.70
N LEU A 52 -2.98 8.63 8.74
CA LEU A 52 -2.48 7.25 8.85
C LEU A 52 -1.54 7.06 10.04
N LEU A 53 -0.67 8.04 10.32
CA LEU A 53 0.21 8.04 11.50
C LEU A 53 -0.60 8.19 12.80
N SER A 54 -1.52 9.16 12.86
CA SER A 54 -2.37 9.40 14.04
C SER A 54 -3.15 8.14 14.44
N ARG A 55 -3.72 7.41 13.47
CA ARG A 55 -4.44 6.14 13.72
C ARG A 55 -3.54 4.94 14.00
N LEU A 56 -2.26 5.02 13.65
CA LEU A 56 -1.26 4.00 13.99
C LEU A 56 -0.68 4.20 15.40
N GLU A 57 -0.52 5.46 15.82
CA GLU A 57 -0.10 5.85 17.18
C GLU A 57 -1.25 5.74 18.19
N THR A 58 -2.47 6.13 17.80
CA THR A 58 -3.69 6.04 18.61
C THR A 58 -4.77 5.21 17.91
N PRO A 59 -4.81 3.88 18.14
CA PRO A 59 -5.78 3.00 17.49
C PRO A 59 -7.23 3.35 17.84
N ASN A 60 -8.02 3.81 16.85
CA ASN A 60 -9.45 4.03 17.03
C ASN A 60 -10.23 2.73 16.75
N ARG A 61 -11.18 2.37 17.63
CA ARG A 61 -12.07 1.21 17.46
C ARG A 61 -13.07 1.37 16.31
N ALA A 62 -13.42 2.61 15.96
CA ALA A 62 -14.29 2.93 14.83
C ALA A 62 -13.55 2.98 13.47
N CYS A 63 -12.21 2.84 13.47
CA CYS A 63 -11.42 2.81 12.25
C CYS A 63 -11.56 1.45 11.55
N THR A 64 -12.14 1.44 10.36
CA THR A 64 -12.34 0.23 9.55
C THR A 64 -11.01 -0.36 9.03
N VAL A 65 -9.97 0.48 8.93
CA VAL A 65 -8.68 0.13 8.32
C VAL A 65 -7.70 -0.35 9.40
N THR A 66 -7.33 -1.62 9.36
CA THR A 66 -6.47 -2.23 10.38
C THR A 66 -5.04 -1.65 10.35
N PRO A 67 -4.27 -1.71 11.46
CA PRO A 67 -2.89 -1.21 11.52
C PRO A 67 -1.97 -1.75 10.42
N LYS A 68 -2.15 -3.01 10.01
CA LYS A 68 -1.49 -3.61 8.85
C LYS A 68 -1.70 -2.78 7.57
N TYR A 69 -2.96 -2.45 7.25
CA TYR A 69 -3.26 -1.64 6.08
C TYR A 69 -2.74 -0.21 6.24
N LEU A 70 -2.77 0.39 7.43
CA LEU A 70 -2.14 1.70 7.68
C LEU A 70 -0.65 1.69 7.31
N MET A 71 0.11 0.68 7.76
CA MET A 71 1.53 0.51 7.42
C MET A 71 1.75 0.30 5.90
N ILE A 72 0.90 -0.49 5.25
CA ILE A 72 0.94 -0.70 3.79
C ILE A 72 0.70 0.62 3.04
N LEU A 73 -0.28 1.42 3.46
CA LEU A 73 -0.64 2.69 2.83
C LEU A 73 0.46 3.75 2.99
N ILE A 74 1.03 3.90 4.20
CA ILE A 74 2.17 4.80 4.46
C ILE A 74 3.36 4.43 3.57
N SER A 75 3.67 3.14 3.49
CA SER A 75 4.80 2.65 2.68
C SER A 75 4.55 2.78 1.18
N GLY A 76 3.28 2.67 0.75
CA GLY A 76 2.86 2.95 -0.62
C GLY A 76 3.09 4.40 -1.02
N LEU A 77 2.73 5.35 -0.15
CA LEU A 77 2.96 6.78 -0.39
C LEU A 77 4.45 7.12 -0.53
N CYS A 78 5.32 6.46 0.25
CA CYS A 78 6.76 6.70 0.22
C CYS A 78 7.53 5.90 -0.86
N ARG A 79 6.85 5.05 -1.63
CA ARG A 79 7.44 4.27 -2.73
C ARG A 79 6.81 4.55 -4.11
N GLY A 80 5.56 4.99 -4.14
CA GLY A 80 4.75 5.03 -5.36
C GLY A 80 4.23 3.65 -5.78
N GLY A 81 3.36 3.63 -6.79
CA GLY A 81 2.76 2.40 -7.33
C GLY A 81 1.57 1.86 -6.53
N GLN A 82 1.04 0.72 -6.95
CA GLN A 82 -0.17 0.14 -6.36
C GLN A 82 0.13 -0.46 -4.98
N CYS A 83 -0.52 0.05 -3.92
CA CYS A 83 -0.26 -0.38 -2.54
C CYS A 83 -1.29 -1.38 -1.99
N LEU A 84 -2.53 -1.37 -2.49
CA LEU A 84 -3.57 -2.34 -2.12
C LEU A 84 -3.77 -3.38 -3.23
N SER A 85 -4.13 -4.62 -2.88
CA SER A 85 -4.52 -5.60 -3.91
C SER A 85 -5.89 -5.25 -4.50
N ARG A 86 -6.19 -5.77 -5.70
CA ARG A 86 -7.52 -5.61 -6.32
C ARG A 86 -8.65 -6.09 -5.40
N SER A 87 -8.41 -7.14 -4.60
CA SER A 87 -9.39 -7.66 -3.64
C SER A 87 -9.63 -6.68 -2.48
N ASP A 88 -8.57 -6.05 -1.96
CA ASP A 88 -8.68 -5.04 -0.89
C ASP A 88 -9.42 -3.79 -1.39
N VAL A 89 -9.10 -3.31 -2.59
CA VAL A 89 -9.77 -2.15 -3.20
C VAL A 89 -11.27 -2.41 -3.38
N VAL A 90 -11.66 -3.58 -3.88
CA VAL A 90 -13.08 -3.97 -3.98
C VAL A 90 -13.73 -4.04 -2.60
N THR A 91 -13.06 -4.66 -1.62
CA THR A 91 -13.57 -4.80 -0.25
C THR A 91 -13.81 -3.44 0.41
N PHE A 92 -12.82 -2.55 0.38
CA PHE A 92 -12.95 -1.20 0.94
C PHE A 92 -14.00 -0.38 0.18
N THR A 93 -14.10 -0.50 -1.15
CA THR A 93 -15.15 0.17 -1.93
C THR A 93 -16.55 -0.33 -1.55
N CYS A 94 -16.71 -1.62 -1.28
CA CYS A 94 -17.97 -2.19 -0.79
C CYS A 94 -18.31 -1.72 0.63
N LEU A 95 -17.32 -1.58 1.51
CA LEU A 95 -17.50 -1.04 2.87
C LEU A 95 -17.74 0.48 2.90
N PHE A 96 -17.32 1.20 1.86
CA PHE A 96 -17.46 2.66 1.75
C PHE A 96 -18.84 3.11 1.23
N LYS A 97 -19.55 2.24 0.48
CA LYS A 97 -20.92 2.52 0.01
C LYS A 97 -22.00 2.66 1.11
N PRO A 98 -21.98 1.88 2.21
CA PRO A 98 -22.98 1.99 3.28
C PRO A 98 -22.63 2.99 4.40
N THR A 99 -21.41 3.55 4.45
CA THR A 99 -21.10 4.59 5.45
C THR A 99 -21.86 5.87 5.14
N GLU A 100 -22.61 6.39 6.11
CA GLU A 100 -23.34 7.65 5.99
C GLU A 100 -22.37 8.78 5.64
N LEU A 101 -22.71 9.55 4.61
CA LEU A 101 -21.92 10.69 4.16
C LEU A 101 -21.94 11.77 5.24
N PRO A 102 -20.78 12.29 5.69
CA PRO A 102 -20.72 13.46 6.55
C PRO A 102 -21.55 14.60 5.95
N VAL A 103 -22.52 15.11 6.70
CA VAL A 103 -23.47 16.14 6.20
C VAL A 103 -22.80 17.51 6.24
N GLY A 104 -21.79 17.68 5.38
CA GLY A 104 -20.88 18.84 5.35
C GLY A 104 -20.90 19.66 4.06
N SER A 105 -21.82 19.38 3.12
CA SER A 105 -21.96 20.15 1.87
C SER A 105 -23.41 20.27 1.40
N ALA A 106 -24.32 20.62 2.31
CA ALA A 106 -25.64 21.09 1.92
C ALA A 106 -25.55 22.56 1.47
N ASP A 107 -25.87 22.83 0.21
CA ASP A 107 -26.15 24.19 -0.26
C ASP A 107 -27.27 24.82 0.60
N PRO A 108 -27.13 26.08 1.05
CA PRO A 108 -28.07 26.71 1.96
C PRO A 108 -29.30 27.25 1.21
N ASP A 109 -30.04 26.38 0.49
CA ASP A 109 -31.25 26.79 -0.22
C ASP A 109 -32.27 25.64 -0.41
N LYS A 110 -32.94 25.27 0.70
CA LYS A 110 -34.42 25.15 0.81
C LYS A 110 -34.85 24.53 2.14
N GLU A 111 -35.30 25.39 3.05
CA GLU A 111 -36.25 24.99 4.08
C GLU A 111 -37.59 24.54 3.47
N SER A 112 -38.32 23.74 4.25
CA SER A 112 -39.79 23.59 4.28
C SER A 112 -40.39 22.28 3.74
N LEU A 113 -41.14 21.66 4.67
CA LEU A 113 -42.33 20.81 4.49
C LEU A 113 -42.18 19.31 4.22
N GLY A 114 -42.64 18.53 5.20
CA GLY A 114 -43.74 17.59 4.94
C GLY A 114 -43.47 16.12 5.27
N GLN A 115 -44.22 15.57 6.23
CA GLN A 115 -44.20 14.14 6.57
C GLN A 115 -45.09 13.28 5.65
N GLU A 116 -44.76 11.98 5.64
CA GLU A 116 -45.62 10.79 5.38
C GLU A 116 -46.05 10.35 3.95
N LYS A 117 -45.58 9.12 3.63
CA LYS A 117 -46.29 7.94 3.09
C LYS A 117 -46.87 7.88 1.66
N GLU A 118 -46.20 7.05 0.86
CA GLU A 118 -46.72 5.80 0.25
C GLU A 118 -48.00 5.83 -0.65
N LYS A 119 -47.83 5.77 -1.99
CA LYS A 119 -48.09 4.56 -2.83
C LYS A 119 -48.24 4.83 -4.35
N THR A 120 -47.45 4.08 -5.12
CA THR A 120 -47.74 3.42 -6.41
C THR A 120 -48.74 4.03 -7.42
N LYS A 121 -48.21 4.50 -8.58
CA LYS A 121 -48.64 4.00 -9.90
C LYS A 121 -47.66 4.35 -11.03
N GLU A 122 -47.33 3.38 -11.87
CA GLU A 122 -46.53 3.55 -13.08
C GLU A 122 -47.37 4.12 -14.25
N LYS A 123 -46.78 4.99 -15.09
CA LYS A 123 -46.45 4.62 -16.49
C LYS A 123 -45.70 5.69 -17.29
N LYS A 124 -44.54 5.24 -17.81
CA LYS A 124 -43.89 5.58 -19.09
C LYS A 124 -43.33 6.99 -19.39
N VAL A 125 -41.99 6.97 -19.48
CA VAL A 125 -41.14 7.49 -20.59
C VAL A 125 -40.80 8.99 -20.62
N SER A 126 -39.59 9.29 -20.17
CA SER A 126 -38.56 9.90 -21.03
C SER A 126 -37.18 9.33 -20.65
N ARG A 127 -36.74 8.29 -21.37
CA ARG A 127 -35.36 7.81 -21.32
C ARG A 127 -34.53 8.86 -22.07
N LEU A 128 -33.62 9.55 -21.38
CA LEU A 128 -32.64 10.43 -22.02
C LEU A 128 -31.27 10.02 -21.51
N ASP A 129 -30.44 9.58 -22.45
CA ASP A 129 -29.03 9.29 -22.26
C ASP A 129 -28.29 10.53 -21.75
N THR A 130 -27.55 10.39 -20.66
CA THR A 130 -26.52 11.35 -20.25
C THR A 130 -25.36 10.67 -19.50
N GLN A 131 -25.27 9.34 -19.57
CA GLN A 131 -24.24 8.53 -18.90
C GLN A 131 -23.35 7.73 -19.87
N THR A 132 -23.72 7.69 -21.14
CA THR A 132 -22.97 7.11 -22.26
C THR A 132 -21.99 8.12 -22.86
N ASP A 133 -22.42 9.38 -23.01
CA ASP A 133 -21.66 10.45 -23.68
C ASP A 133 -20.32 10.80 -22.99
N LEU A 134 -20.26 10.77 -21.65
CA LEU A 134 -19.02 11.05 -20.91
C LEU A 134 -17.95 9.95 -21.09
N PHE A 135 -18.35 8.70 -21.36
CA PHE A 135 -17.40 7.59 -21.53
C PHE A 135 -16.83 7.54 -22.95
N ASP A 136 -17.65 7.84 -23.96
CA ASP A 136 -17.19 7.99 -25.34
C ASP A 136 -16.32 9.26 -25.50
N GLN A 137 -16.68 10.37 -24.83
CA GLN A 137 -15.86 11.59 -24.87
C GLN A 137 -14.50 11.45 -24.17
N MET A 138 -14.36 10.53 -23.19
CA MET A 138 -13.06 10.20 -22.58
C MET A 138 -12.27 9.10 -23.33
N THR A 139 -12.88 8.37 -24.25
CA THR A 139 -12.19 7.34 -25.07
C THR A 139 -11.89 7.80 -26.50
N SER A 140 -12.58 8.84 -26.99
CA SER A 140 -12.36 9.46 -28.32
C SER A 140 -10.93 9.98 -28.57
N VAL A 141 -10.11 10.18 -27.52
CA VAL A 141 -8.70 10.60 -27.65
C VAL A 141 -7.80 9.47 -28.19
N PHE A 142 -8.29 8.22 -28.23
CA PHE A 142 -7.51 7.04 -28.64
C PHE A 142 -7.83 6.49 -30.04
N ALA A 143 -8.63 7.20 -30.85
CA ALA A 143 -9.21 6.67 -32.09
C ALA A 143 -8.85 7.46 -33.36
N GLU A 144 -7.60 7.91 -33.53
CA GLU A 144 -7.13 8.41 -34.84
C GLU A 144 -5.70 7.92 -35.18
N ALA A 145 -5.63 6.72 -35.76
CA ALA A 145 -4.39 6.16 -36.30
C ALA A 145 -4.67 5.22 -37.50
N SER A 146 -4.87 5.79 -38.69
CA SER A 146 -4.63 5.09 -39.97
C SER A 146 -4.41 6.06 -41.15
N PRO A 147 -3.72 5.62 -42.23
CA PRO A 147 -2.88 6.51 -43.01
C PRO A 147 -3.40 6.85 -44.42
N ALA A 148 -3.08 8.04 -44.94
CA ALA A 148 -2.87 8.26 -46.38
C ALA A 148 -2.12 9.59 -46.72
N VAL A 149 -0.92 9.44 -47.30
CA VAL A 149 -0.42 10.12 -48.52
C VAL A 149 -0.54 11.66 -48.69
N ALA A 150 0.64 12.31 -48.64
CA ALA A 150 1.14 13.44 -49.45
C ALA A 150 0.38 14.81 -49.53
N ALA A 151 1.05 15.87 -49.07
CA ALA A 151 1.62 16.93 -49.94
C ALA A 151 2.51 17.91 -49.14
N ALA A 152 3.59 18.41 -49.75
CA ALA A 152 4.31 19.61 -49.30
C ALA A 152 3.78 20.85 -50.07
N PRO A 153 4.03 22.09 -49.61
CA PRO A 153 5.27 22.75 -50.04
C PRO A 153 5.96 23.67 -49.00
N LYS A 154 7.14 24.17 -49.40
CA LYS A 154 8.10 25.02 -48.67
C LYS A 154 7.59 26.45 -48.34
N ILE A 155 8.31 27.12 -47.44
CA ILE A 155 8.96 28.43 -47.69
C ILE A 155 10.30 28.48 -46.92
N GLU A 156 11.30 29.16 -47.49
CA GLU A 156 12.71 29.22 -47.05
C GLU A 156 13.09 30.66 -46.64
N VAL A 157 13.95 30.83 -45.63
CA VAL A 157 15.02 31.86 -45.47
C VAL A 157 15.89 31.39 -44.27
N VAL A 158 17.24 31.41 -44.18
CA VAL A 158 18.45 31.28 -45.04
C VAL A 158 19.64 31.79 -44.17
N SER A 159 20.84 31.23 -44.37
CA SER A 159 22.16 31.65 -43.84
C SER A 159 22.50 31.43 -42.33
N GLU A 160 23.72 31.02 -41.93
CA GLU A 160 24.83 30.42 -42.71
C GLU A 160 25.80 29.59 -41.82
N VAL A 161 26.15 28.42 -42.36
CA VAL A 161 27.14 27.36 -42.05
C VAL A 161 28.60 27.90 -41.98
N PRO A 162 29.66 27.23 -41.44
CA PRO A 162 29.90 25.78 -41.16
C PRO A 162 30.49 25.46 -39.74
N GLU A 163 31.17 24.33 -39.36
CA GLU A 163 31.69 23.07 -39.99
C GLU A 163 31.65 21.89 -38.96
N ARG A 164 31.57 20.63 -39.45
CA ARG A 164 32.08 19.31 -38.95
C ARG A 164 31.87 18.86 -37.47
N ASP A 165 31.61 17.58 -37.15
CA ASP A 165 31.49 16.35 -37.95
C ASP A 165 30.63 15.25 -37.28
N ALA A 166 30.14 14.29 -38.09
CA ALA A 166 29.72 12.91 -37.78
C ALA A 166 28.63 12.53 -36.71
N LYS A 167 27.63 11.78 -37.23
CA LYS A 167 26.87 10.62 -36.66
C LYS A 167 25.54 10.78 -35.90
N THR A 168 24.58 9.97 -36.39
CA THR A 168 23.38 9.35 -35.77
C THR A 168 22.22 10.24 -35.30
N PRO A 169 20.99 10.05 -35.83
CA PRO A 169 19.79 10.66 -35.27
C PRO A 169 19.37 9.89 -34.00
N VAL A 170 19.51 10.52 -32.83
CA VAL A 170 19.02 9.97 -31.57
C VAL A 170 17.52 10.25 -31.43
N SER A 171 16.74 9.19 -31.66
CA SER A 171 15.53 8.82 -30.93
C SER A 171 14.89 9.89 -30.02
N VAL A 172 13.92 10.63 -30.56
CA VAL A 172 13.00 11.51 -29.77
C VAL A 172 12.13 10.71 -28.77
N VAL A 173 12.16 9.38 -28.84
CA VAL A 173 11.41 8.46 -27.96
C VAL A 173 11.96 8.43 -26.52
N SER A 174 13.25 8.71 -26.29
CA SER A 174 13.88 8.53 -24.97
C SER A 174 13.45 9.53 -23.90
N GLN A 175 13.10 10.77 -24.28
CA GLN A 175 12.79 11.84 -23.32
C GLN A 175 11.45 11.65 -22.59
N VAL A 176 10.51 10.87 -23.16
CA VAL A 176 9.20 10.65 -22.54
C VAL A 176 9.33 9.70 -21.34
N THR A 177 10.12 8.64 -21.48
CA THR A 177 10.38 7.64 -20.42
C THR A 177 11.12 8.23 -19.22
N GLU A 178 12.19 9.01 -19.44
CA GLU A 178 12.92 9.65 -18.32
C GLU A 178 12.02 10.59 -17.51
N SER A 179 11.16 11.37 -18.16
CA SER A 179 10.26 12.30 -17.47
C SER A 179 9.18 11.64 -16.59
N LEU A 180 8.85 10.37 -16.87
CA LEU A 180 7.82 9.60 -16.17
C LEU A 180 8.39 8.97 -14.89
N GLU A 181 9.61 8.41 -14.97
CA GLU A 181 10.32 7.85 -13.82
C GLU A 181 10.79 8.95 -12.83
N ASP A 182 11.17 10.12 -13.36
CA ASP A 182 11.38 11.37 -12.61
C ASP A 182 10.17 11.72 -11.72
N SER A 183 8.94 11.57 -12.22
CA SER A 183 7.74 12.02 -11.50
C SER A 183 7.41 11.12 -10.32
N ALA A 184 7.49 9.79 -10.51
CA ALA A 184 7.28 8.82 -9.45
C ALA A 184 8.33 8.92 -8.33
N THR A 185 9.60 9.13 -8.69
CA THR A 185 10.69 9.28 -7.73
C THR A 185 10.58 10.59 -6.93
N LEU A 186 10.26 11.71 -7.58
CA LEU A 186 10.00 12.99 -6.90
C LEU A 186 8.76 12.91 -5.97
N PHE A 187 7.70 12.21 -6.36
CA PHE A 187 6.55 11.94 -5.50
C PHE A 187 6.95 11.14 -4.24
N ALA A 188 7.66 10.03 -4.42
CA ALA A 188 8.14 9.19 -3.32
C ALA A 188 9.07 9.96 -2.37
N GLN A 189 9.98 10.78 -2.92
CA GLN A 189 10.87 11.65 -2.15
C GLN A 189 10.06 12.66 -1.32
N LYS A 190 9.11 13.38 -1.93
CA LYS A 190 8.31 14.40 -1.21
C LYS A 190 7.45 13.81 -0.10
N ASN A 191 6.93 12.61 -0.29
CA ASN A 191 6.20 11.89 0.75
C ASN A 191 7.12 11.36 1.87
N THR A 192 8.35 10.96 1.52
CA THR A 192 9.40 10.60 2.50
C THR A 192 9.82 11.81 3.35
N GLU A 193 10.06 12.98 2.72
CA GLU A 193 10.34 14.24 3.42
C GLU A 193 9.20 14.64 4.36
N ALA A 194 7.94 14.50 3.91
CA ALA A 194 6.77 14.74 4.75
C ALA A 194 6.71 13.76 5.94
N LEU A 195 6.93 12.47 5.71
CA LEU A 195 6.92 11.43 6.74
C LEU A 195 8.01 11.63 7.80
N LEU A 196 9.21 12.04 7.38
CA LEU A 196 10.30 12.46 8.26
C LEU A 196 9.91 13.68 9.11
N SER A 197 9.30 14.70 8.50
CA SER A 197 8.88 15.93 9.20
C SER A 197 7.82 15.71 10.29
N MET A 198 7.08 14.59 10.21
CA MET A 198 6.06 14.17 11.19
C MET A 198 6.57 13.11 12.18
N ASN A 199 7.89 12.88 12.22
CA ASN A 199 8.55 11.84 13.02
C ASN A 199 7.98 10.42 12.81
N GLY A 200 7.41 10.13 11.63
CA GLY A 200 6.67 8.89 11.39
C GLY A 200 7.52 7.62 11.44
N ALA A 201 8.85 7.74 11.40
CA ALA A 201 9.76 6.64 11.67
C ALA A 201 9.59 6.09 13.10
N ASP A 202 9.45 6.94 14.12
CA ASP A 202 9.28 6.48 15.50
C ASP A 202 7.90 5.83 15.69
N VAL A 203 6.86 6.37 15.05
CA VAL A 203 5.50 5.78 15.04
C VAL A 203 5.49 4.40 14.37
N LEU A 204 6.14 4.25 13.21
CA LEU A 204 6.25 2.97 12.50
C LEU A 204 7.09 1.95 13.30
N LEU A 205 8.20 2.37 13.89
CA LEU A 205 9.01 1.50 14.75
C LEU A 205 8.22 1.07 16.00
N HIS A 206 7.45 1.97 16.60
CA HIS A 206 6.56 1.62 17.71
C HIS A 206 5.50 0.61 17.26
N ALA A 207 4.84 0.82 16.12
CA ALA A 207 3.87 -0.12 15.57
C ALA A 207 4.45 -1.53 15.36
N CYS A 208 5.68 -1.63 14.86
CA CYS A 208 6.39 -2.91 14.74
C CYS A 208 6.58 -3.65 16.09
N THR A 209 6.65 -2.93 17.22
CA THR A 209 6.71 -3.56 18.57
C THR A 209 5.35 -4.04 19.09
N GLN A 210 4.24 -3.55 18.52
CA GLN A 210 2.86 -3.86 18.94
C GLN A 210 2.21 -5.00 18.12
N LEU A 211 2.96 -5.61 17.20
CA LEU A 211 2.49 -6.72 16.37
C LEU A 211 2.14 -7.96 17.22
N THR A 212 1.03 -8.62 16.90
CA THR A 212 0.35 -9.57 17.83
C THR A 212 0.96 -10.97 17.82
N PHE A 213 1.51 -11.42 16.70
CA PHE A 213 2.20 -12.72 16.59
C PHE A 213 3.69 -12.56 16.87
N LEU A 214 4.33 -11.55 16.26
CA LEU A 214 5.74 -11.22 16.47
C LEU A 214 6.02 -10.78 17.91
N GLY A 215 5.13 -9.99 18.52
CA GLY A 215 5.27 -9.53 19.92
C GLY A 215 5.36 -10.68 20.93
N LYS A 216 4.73 -11.83 20.65
CA LYS A 216 4.85 -13.05 21.48
C LYS A 216 6.26 -13.65 21.40
N TYR A 217 6.92 -13.57 20.24
CA TYR A 217 8.31 -14.01 20.06
C TYR A 217 9.29 -13.00 20.65
N MET A 218 9.05 -11.69 20.48
CA MET A 218 9.81 -10.64 21.16
C MET A 218 9.75 -10.77 22.69
N GLN A 219 8.58 -11.08 23.25
CA GLN A 219 8.40 -11.28 24.68
C GLN A 219 9.16 -12.51 25.19
N ARG A 220 9.05 -13.66 24.51
CA ARG A 220 9.85 -14.86 24.83
C ARG A 220 11.36 -14.60 24.71
N TYR A 221 11.79 -13.79 23.75
CA TYR A 221 13.18 -13.38 23.62
C TYR A 221 13.66 -12.53 24.81
N ARG A 222 12.84 -11.59 25.29
CA ARG A 222 13.13 -10.81 26.53
C ARG A 222 13.23 -11.72 27.76
N GLU A 223 12.34 -12.69 27.90
CA GLU A 223 12.34 -13.68 29.00
C GLU A 223 13.59 -14.58 28.95
N ALA A 224 14.05 -14.94 27.74
CA ALA A 224 15.30 -15.66 27.55
C ALA A 224 16.52 -14.81 27.96
N LEU A 225 16.57 -13.53 27.56
CA LEU A 225 17.63 -12.61 27.98
C LEU A 225 17.64 -12.35 29.49
N ALA A 226 16.46 -12.30 30.12
CA ALA A 226 16.31 -12.14 31.57
C ALA A 226 16.68 -13.41 32.35
N GLY A 227 16.95 -14.53 31.67
CA GLY A 227 17.22 -15.83 32.29
C GLY A 227 16.01 -16.47 32.97
N THR A 228 14.79 -15.96 32.73
CA THR A 228 13.57 -16.44 33.38
C THR A 228 12.95 -17.65 32.69
N ALA A 229 13.01 -17.70 31.35
CA ALA A 229 12.55 -18.84 30.57
C ALA A 229 13.16 -18.87 29.17
N PHE A 230 13.62 -20.04 28.72
CA PHE A 230 13.97 -20.29 27.32
C PHE A 230 13.10 -21.43 26.78
N CYS A 231 12.08 -21.08 25.98
CA CYS A 231 11.09 -22.03 25.48
C CYS A 231 11.05 -22.06 23.95
N LEU A 232 11.79 -23.00 23.37
CA LEU A 232 11.59 -23.45 21.99
C LEU A 232 10.51 -24.54 21.93
N ALA A 233 10.06 -24.89 20.72
CA ALA A 233 9.10 -25.96 20.50
C ALA A 233 9.70 -27.33 20.83
N TRP A 234 9.53 -27.81 22.06
CA TRP A 234 10.03 -29.12 22.51
C TRP A 234 9.03 -30.27 22.28
N HIS A 235 7.73 -29.98 22.31
CA HIS A 235 6.66 -30.97 22.14
C HIS A 235 5.94 -30.83 20.80
N LEU A 236 5.50 -31.96 20.23
CA LEU A 236 4.75 -31.99 18.96
C LEU A 236 3.53 -31.05 18.95
N VAL A 237 2.77 -30.99 20.04
CA VAL A 237 1.60 -30.10 20.18
C VAL A 237 1.99 -28.63 20.04
N THR A 238 3.11 -28.23 20.66
CA THR A 238 3.68 -26.88 20.53
C THR A 238 4.14 -26.62 19.10
N GLY A 239 4.82 -27.59 18.47
CA GLY A 239 5.28 -27.50 17.08
C GLY A 239 4.14 -27.31 16.08
N LEU A 240 3.09 -28.15 16.17
CA LEU A 240 1.89 -28.03 15.34
C LEU A 240 1.15 -26.70 15.55
N THR A 241 1.05 -26.22 16.80
CA THR A 241 0.42 -24.93 17.11
C THR A 241 1.18 -23.78 16.46
N MET A 242 2.52 -23.79 16.51
CA MET A 242 3.36 -22.77 15.90
C MET A 242 3.33 -22.83 14.36
N ARG A 243 3.32 -24.03 13.78
CA ARG A 243 3.14 -24.23 12.34
C ARG A 243 1.82 -23.63 11.83
N ASN A 244 0.72 -23.85 12.56
CA ASN A 244 -0.59 -23.30 12.19
C ASN A 244 -0.64 -21.76 12.32
N GLY A 245 0.18 -21.15 13.19
CA GLY A 245 0.30 -19.70 13.32
C GLY A 245 1.24 -19.03 12.31
N TYR A 246 1.98 -19.81 11.50
CA TYR A 246 3.08 -19.31 10.68
C TYR A 246 2.68 -18.23 9.66
N GLN A 247 1.53 -18.38 8.99
CA GLN A 247 1.07 -17.42 7.97
C GLN A 247 0.81 -16.01 8.53
N PHE A 248 0.32 -15.93 9.77
CA PHE A 248 0.11 -14.65 10.46
C PHE A 248 1.44 -14.01 10.87
N LEU A 249 2.40 -14.81 11.36
CA LEU A 249 3.75 -14.34 11.65
C LEU A 249 4.48 -13.86 10.40
N LEU A 250 4.39 -14.60 9.28
CA LEU A 250 4.99 -14.21 8.01
C LEU A 250 4.41 -12.90 7.46
N THR A 251 3.11 -12.69 7.65
CA THR A 251 2.44 -11.42 7.35
C THR A 251 3.04 -10.27 8.16
N GLU A 252 3.13 -10.41 9.48
CA GLU A 252 3.70 -9.38 10.34
C GLU A 252 5.19 -9.11 10.07
N ILE A 253 5.98 -10.15 9.75
CA ILE A 253 7.38 -9.99 9.31
C ILE A 253 7.46 -9.22 7.97
N SER A 254 6.53 -9.44 7.04
CA SER A 254 6.45 -8.66 5.79
C SER A 254 6.11 -7.18 6.06
N ASP A 255 5.27 -6.91 7.05
CA ASP A 255 4.91 -5.54 7.45
C ASP A 255 6.09 -4.83 8.16
N VAL A 256 6.85 -5.52 9.03
CA VAL A 256 8.13 -5.03 9.58
C VAL A 256 9.14 -4.73 8.48
N TRP A 257 9.35 -5.68 7.55
CA TRP A 257 10.27 -5.48 6.43
C TRP A 257 9.88 -4.26 5.60
N ARG A 258 8.58 -4.08 5.33
CA ARG A 258 8.07 -2.94 4.56
C ARG A 258 8.33 -1.61 5.28
N ALA A 259 8.14 -1.54 6.60
CA ALA A 259 8.47 -0.36 7.39
C ALA A 259 10.00 -0.08 7.45
N PHE A 260 10.82 -1.12 7.59
CA PHE A 260 12.28 -1.00 7.68
C PHE A 260 12.92 -0.66 6.33
N SER A 261 12.27 -1.02 5.22
CA SER A 261 12.72 -0.70 3.86
C SER A 261 12.28 0.69 3.38
N LEU A 262 11.96 1.61 4.29
CA LEU A 262 11.70 3.02 3.99
C LEU A 262 12.91 3.89 4.35
N PRO A 263 13.29 4.87 3.52
CA PRO A 263 14.42 5.77 3.75
C PRO A 263 14.10 6.88 4.78
N ILE A 264 13.48 6.50 5.90
CA ILE A 264 13.05 7.38 7.01
C ILE A 264 13.74 7.06 8.34
N ILE A 265 14.44 5.93 8.42
CA ILE A 265 15.11 5.48 9.65
C ILE A 265 16.28 6.43 10.00
N GLU A 266 16.88 7.07 9.00
CA GLU A 266 17.89 8.09 9.19
C GLU A 266 17.28 9.40 9.75
N PRO A 267 17.91 10.07 10.74
CA PRO A 267 19.12 9.66 11.44
C PRO A 267 18.89 8.50 12.41
N LEU A 268 19.83 7.55 12.45
CA LEU A 268 19.85 6.41 13.38
C LEU A 268 20.14 6.87 14.82
N THR A 269 19.12 7.39 15.49
CA THR A 269 19.20 7.70 16.92
C THR A 269 19.35 6.41 17.75
N GLN A 270 19.93 6.51 18.95
CA GLN A 270 20.09 5.35 19.84
C GLN A 270 18.75 4.68 20.19
N SER A 271 17.66 5.45 20.27
CA SER A 271 16.30 4.93 20.50
C SER A 271 15.78 4.10 19.32
N ARG A 272 15.91 4.64 18.09
CA ARG A 272 15.53 3.94 16.86
C ARG A 272 16.34 2.67 16.68
N LEU A 273 17.68 2.75 16.84
CA LEU A 273 18.57 1.60 16.74
C LEU A 273 18.22 0.51 17.75
N LYS A 274 17.96 0.86 19.02
CA LYS A 274 17.53 -0.11 20.04
C LYS A 274 16.25 -0.83 19.62
N THR A 275 15.25 -0.09 19.13
CA THR A 275 13.96 -0.64 18.70
C THR A 275 14.10 -1.54 17.47
N ILE A 276 14.89 -1.13 16.48
CA ILE A 276 15.22 -1.94 15.28
C ILE A 276 15.91 -3.24 15.66
N VAL A 277 16.92 -3.18 16.54
CA VAL A 277 17.64 -4.36 17.03
C VAL A 277 16.69 -5.30 17.78
N GLU A 278 15.84 -4.77 18.66
CA GLU A 278 14.88 -5.57 19.44
C GLU A 278 13.85 -6.29 18.57
N VAL A 279 13.26 -5.59 17.59
CA VAL A 279 12.33 -6.19 16.61
C VAL A 279 13.05 -7.23 15.74
N THR A 280 14.26 -6.94 15.26
CA THR A 280 15.06 -7.86 14.43
C THR A 280 15.42 -9.14 15.18
N LEU A 281 15.81 -9.03 16.45
CA LEU A 281 16.08 -10.18 17.32
C LEU A 281 14.80 -10.98 17.62
N GLY A 282 13.66 -10.31 17.75
CA GLY A 282 12.34 -10.95 17.78
C GLY A 282 12.04 -11.76 16.53
N CYS A 283 12.28 -11.21 15.33
CA CYS A 283 12.13 -11.91 14.05
C CYS A 283 13.07 -13.12 13.95
N LEU A 284 14.34 -12.97 14.37
CA LEU A 284 15.31 -14.07 14.39
C LEU A 284 14.91 -15.18 15.35
N PHE A 285 14.47 -14.83 16.57
CA PHE A 285 13.96 -15.80 17.54
C PHE A 285 12.70 -16.51 17.02
N ALA A 286 11.81 -15.80 16.32
CA ALA A 286 10.64 -16.37 15.67
C ALA A 286 11.03 -17.36 14.55
N ALA A 287 12.00 -17.01 13.70
CA ALA A 287 12.52 -17.90 12.65
C ALA A 287 13.13 -19.19 13.22
N ILE A 288 14.00 -19.08 14.23
CA ILE A 288 14.59 -20.24 14.94
C ILE A 288 13.49 -21.09 15.59
N SER A 289 12.49 -20.44 16.20
CA SER A 289 11.35 -21.12 16.83
C SER A 289 10.51 -21.91 15.81
N VAL A 290 10.25 -21.35 14.64
CA VAL A 290 9.52 -22.03 13.54
C VAL A 290 10.33 -23.18 12.95
N ALA A 291 11.63 -22.98 12.68
CA ALA A 291 12.50 -24.05 12.17
C ALA A 291 12.60 -25.23 13.16
N THR A 292 12.69 -24.94 14.46
CA THR A 292 12.67 -25.96 15.52
C THR A 292 11.32 -26.69 15.56
N ALA A 293 10.21 -25.96 15.47
CA ALA A 293 8.87 -26.52 15.44
C ALA A 293 8.66 -27.48 14.25
N ASP A 294 9.11 -27.08 13.05
CA ASP A 294 9.00 -27.93 11.86
C ASP A 294 9.88 -29.18 11.96
N THR A 295 11.10 -29.05 12.49
CA THR A 295 11.99 -30.18 12.79
C THR A 295 11.32 -31.19 13.73
N VAL A 296 10.68 -30.73 14.81
CA VAL A 296 9.97 -31.61 15.76
C VAL A 296 8.72 -32.24 15.14
N VAL A 297 7.98 -31.52 14.30
CA VAL A 297 6.82 -32.07 13.59
C VAL A 297 7.23 -33.15 12.59
N ASN A 298 8.34 -32.94 11.87
CA ASN A 298 8.85 -33.91 10.89
C ASN A 298 9.53 -35.11 11.56
N ALA A 299 10.19 -34.94 12.71
CA ALA A 299 10.80 -36.04 13.47
C ALA A 299 9.78 -37.06 14.03
N VAL A 300 8.50 -36.71 14.13
CA VAL A 300 7.42 -37.61 14.59
C VAL A 300 6.62 -38.21 13.41
N LYS A 301 6.90 -37.85 12.15
CA LYS A 301 6.37 -38.56 10.98
C LYS A 301 6.95 -39.98 10.98
N PRO A 302 6.14 -41.06 11.06
CA PRO A 302 6.68 -42.42 11.04
C PRO A 302 7.28 -42.71 9.66
N SER A 303 8.55 -43.09 9.63
CA SER A 303 9.25 -43.56 8.42
C SER A 303 8.79 -44.97 8.03
N GLY A 304 7.55 -45.08 7.54
CA GLY A 304 7.01 -46.29 6.95
C GLY A 304 7.60 -46.54 5.55
N PRO A 305 7.94 -47.79 5.19
CA PRO A 305 8.47 -48.08 3.86
C PRO A 305 7.37 -48.00 2.80
N SER A 306 7.59 -47.13 1.81
CA SER A 306 6.82 -46.99 0.56
C SER A 306 5.35 -46.56 0.66
N GLN A 307 5.09 -45.32 0.27
CA GLN A 307 4.02 -45.08 -0.71
C GLN A 307 4.29 -43.83 -1.55
N THR A 308 4.17 -43.99 -2.87
CA THR A 308 4.41 -42.95 -3.88
C THR A 308 3.24 -41.99 -4.00
N THR A 309 3.39 -40.76 -3.51
CA THR A 309 2.57 -39.60 -3.93
C THR A 309 3.41 -38.33 -4.02
N GLY A 310 4.42 -38.33 -4.89
CA GLY A 310 5.03 -37.08 -5.36
C GLY A 310 4.03 -36.35 -6.27
N ALA A 311 3.57 -35.17 -5.83
CA ALA A 311 2.75 -34.23 -6.61
C ALA A 311 2.43 -32.91 -5.86
N LYS A 312 2.56 -32.86 -4.52
CA LYS A 312 2.12 -31.70 -3.72
C LYS A 312 3.16 -31.08 -2.77
N GLU A 313 4.28 -31.74 -2.51
CA GLU A 313 5.34 -31.19 -1.63
C GLU A 313 6.31 -30.30 -2.44
N GLU A 314 6.57 -30.61 -3.72
CA GLU A 314 7.43 -29.82 -4.62
C GLU A 314 6.92 -28.40 -4.92
N GLU A 315 5.60 -28.15 -4.96
CA GLU A 315 5.06 -26.79 -5.19
C GLU A 315 5.40 -25.82 -4.04
N MET A 316 5.55 -26.32 -2.81
CA MET A 316 5.78 -25.46 -1.64
C MET A 316 7.26 -25.08 -1.49
N ASP A 317 8.18 -26.01 -1.79
CA ASP A 317 9.62 -25.69 -1.88
C ASP A 317 9.96 -24.85 -3.11
N SER A 318 9.24 -25.03 -4.23
CA SER A 318 9.39 -24.20 -5.44
C SER A 318 9.15 -22.71 -5.17
N GLN A 319 8.17 -22.37 -4.33
CA GLN A 319 7.92 -20.98 -3.92
C GLN A 319 9.04 -20.41 -3.04
N GLY A 320 9.70 -21.23 -2.22
CA GLY A 320 10.89 -20.80 -1.46
C GLY A 320 12.09 -20.51 -2.37
N GLN A 321 12.35 -21.38 -3.35
CA GLN A 321 13.49 -21.25 -4.26
C GLN A 321 13.34 -20.10 -5.28
N SER A 322 12.13 -19.83 -5.77
CA SER A 322 11.88 -18.71 -6.71
C SER A 322 12.19 -17.32 -6.13
N ILE A 323 12.25 -17.17 -4.80
CA ILE A 323 12.59 -15.90 -4.14
C ILE A 323 14.12 -15.68 -4.16
N VAL A 324 14.90 -16.75 -4.02
CA VAL A 324 16.38 -16.69 -4.04
C VAL A 324 16.92 -16.40 -5.45
N GLN A 325 16.21 -16.85 -6.49
CA GLN A 325 16.68 -16.78 -7.88
C GLN A 325 16.21 -15.53 -8.66
N LYS A 326 15.53 -14.58 -7.99
CA LYS A 326 15.18 -13.24 -8.52
C LYS A 326 15.70 -12.12 -7.61
N SER A 327 16.98 -12.21 -7.25
CA SER A 327 17.81 -11.10 -6.78
C SER A 327 18.72 -10.64 -7.92
#